data_AF-A0A2V7KQQ2-F1
#
_entry.id   AF-A0A2V7KQQ2-F1
#
_cell.length_a   1.000
_cell.length_b   1.000
_cell.length_c   1.000
_cell.angle_alpha   90.00
_cell.angle_beta   90.00
_cell.angle_gamma   90.00
#
_symmetry.space_group_name_H-M   'P 1'
#
loop_
_entity.id
_entity.type
_entity.pdbx_description
1 polymer ?
#
loop_
_entity_poly.entity_id
_entity_poly.type
_entity_poly.pdbx_seq_one_letter_code
_entity_poly.pdbx_strand_id
1 'polypeptide(L)'
;QAWRIFPFATVIVLAGLASLPQEVIEAAIVDGAGFWRRLFQVELPLLLPVVAVAVLFGVVYTATDLGVVYILTGGGPANTTHVLPTLAFQRGIQGADLGQGAAIAVFLLPFLVVVAILMLRLARHTEVGNT
;
A
#
# COMPACT_ATOMS: atom_id res chain seq x y z
N GLN A 1 -7.41 -3.02 10.15
CA GLN A 1 -6.13 -3.03 9.42
C GLN A 1 -5.21 -1.86 9.76
N ALA A 2 -5.73 -0.62 9.84
CA ALA A 2 -4.92 0.58 10.08
C ALA A 2 -3.90 0.44 11.23
N TRP A 3 -4.31 -0.09 12.38
CA TRP A 3 -3.40 -0.27 13.52
C TRP A 3 -2.24 -1.24 13.25
N ARG A 4 -2.46 -2.31 12.46
CA ARG A 4 -1.44 -3.34 12.14
C ARG A 4 -0.41 -2.84 11.14
N ILE A 5 -0.84 -1.99 10.20
CA ILE A 5 0.02 -1.44 9.15
C ILE A 5 0.83 -0.24 9.66
N PHE A 6 0.37 0.41 10.73
CA PHE A 6 0.96 1.64 11.26
C PHE A 6 2.47 1.52 11.56
N PRO A 7 2.98 0.50 12.27
CA PRO A 7 4.42 0.39 12.54
C PRO A 7 5.24 0.20 11.26
N PHE A 8 4.75 -0.62 10.33
CA PHE A 8 5.41 -0.88 9.05
C PHE A 8 5.47 0.38 8.18
N ALA A 9 4.35 1.09 8.04
CA ALA A 9 4.31 2.35 7.32
C ALA A 9 5.23 3.41 7.96
N THR A 10 5.27 3.46 9.29
CA THR A 10 6.15 4.38 10.04
C THR A 10 7.62 4.12 9.73
N VAL A 11 8.06 2.86 9.72
CA VAL A 11 9.45 2.49 9.40
C VAL A 11 9.81 2.90 7.98
N ILE A 12 8.92 2.67 7.01
CA ILE A 12 9.18 3.06 5.61
C ILE A 12 9.29 4.58 5.47
N VAL A 13 8.35 5.33 6.05
CA VAL A 13 8.36 6.79 6.00
C VAL A 13 9.60 7.35 6.70
N LEU A 14 10.00 6.78 7.85
CA LEU A 14 11.20 7.18 8.57
C LEU A 14 12.48 6.92 7.76
N ALA A 15 12.56 5.76 7.09
CA ALA A 15 13.66 5.45 6.18
C ALA A 15 13.72 6.44 5.00
N GLY A 16 12.55 6.81 4.44
CA GLY A 16 12.44 7.82 3.40
C GLY A 16 12.92 9.19 3.86
N LEU A 17 12.50 9.61 5.05
CA LEU A 17 12.94 10.86 5.66
C LEU A 17 14.46 10.90 5.87
N ALA A 18 15.05 9.79 6.29
CA ALA A 18 16.50 9.67 6.45
C ALA A 18 17.27 9.70 5.12
N SER A 19 16.63 9.38 3.99
CA SER A 19 17.24 9.42 2.65
C SER A 19 17.13 10.78 1.95
N LEU A 20 16.44 11.77 2.54
CA LEU A 20 16.28 13.08 1.92
C LEU A 20 17.62 13.84 1.85
N PRO A 21 17.93 14.49 0.72
CA PRO A 21 19.16 15.27 0.58
C PRO A 21 19.11 16.50 1.49
N GLN A 22 20.03 16.57 2.46
CA GLN A 22 20.09 17.67 3.44
C GLN A 22 20.29 19.03 2.77
N GLU A 23 21.06 19.08 1.68
CA GLU A 23 21.34 20.30 0.91
C GLU A 23 20.06 21.00 0.42
N VAL A 24 19.05 20.23 -0.03
CA VAL A 24 17.77 20.77 -0.51
C VAL A 24 16.95 21.36 0.65
N ILE A 25 17.02 20.72 1.82
CA ILE A 25 16.32 21.16 3.03
C ILE A 25 16.98 22.45 3.57
N GLU A 26 18.30 22.51 3.59
CA GLU A 26 19.07 23.69 4.01
C GLU A 26 18.85 24.87 3.07
N ALA A 27 18.85 24.65 1.76
CA ALA A 27 18.54 25.69 0.77
C ALA A 27 17.14 26.28 1.01
N ALA A 28 16.13 25.44 1.25
CA ALA A 28 14.79 25.92 1.58
C ALA A 28 14.73 26.77 2.86
N ILE A 29 15.57 26.46 3.86
CA ILE A 29 15.67 27.25 5.10
C ILE A 29 16.31 28.61 4.82
N VAL A 30 17.37 28.66 4.01
CA VAL A 30 18.03 29.90 3.58
C VAL A 30 17.06 30.80 2.79
N ASP A 31 16.19 30.20 1.98
CA ASP A 31 15.12 30.89 1.25
C ASP A 31 13.94 31.35 2.15
N GLY A 32 14.06 31.18 3.47
CA GLY A 32 13.06 31.62 4.44
C GLY A 32 11.81 30.74 4.50
N ALA A 33 11.87 29.49 4.02
CA ALA A 33 10.74 28.57 4.14
C ALA A 33 10.53 28.16 5.61
N GLY A 34 9.44 28.64 6.22
CA GLY A 34 8.98 28.17 7.53
C GLY A 34 8.56 26.69 7.52
N PHE A 35 8.39 26.10 8.70
CA PHE A 35 8.11 24.68 8.89
C PHE A 35 7.02 24.10 7.96
N TRP A 36 5.84 24.72 7.91
CA TRP A 36 4.72 24.25 7.10
C TRP A 36 5.00 24.32 5.59
N ARG A 37 5.71 25.37 5.16
CA ARG A 37 6.10 25.52 3.76
C ARG A 37 7.09 24.43 3.37
N ARG A 38 8.10 24.18 4.22
CA ARG A 38 9.09 23.13 4.01
C ARG A 38 8.45 21.74 4.00
N LEU A 39 7.57 21.44 4.95
CA LEU A 39 6.89 20.15 5.04
C LEU A 39 6.05 19.85 3.79
N PHE A 40 5.18 20.76 3.38
CA PHE A 40 4.24 20.51 2.28
C PHE A 40 4.80 20.77 0.88
N GLN A 41 5.76 21.67 0.72
CA GLN A 41 6.30 22.05 -0.58
C GLN A 41 7.66 21.41 -0.91
N VAL A 42 8.38 20.89 0.09
CA VAL A 42 9.72 20.32 -0.12
C VAL A 42 9.77 18.86 0.35
N GLU A 43 9.58 18.62 1.66
CA GLU A 43 9.74 17.29 2.24
C GLU A 43 8.69 16.29 1.72
N LEU A 44 7.39 16.64 1.75
CA LEU A 44 6.33 15.74 1.30
C LEU A 44 6.45 15.36 -0.18
N PRO A 45 6.66 16.30 -1.13
CA PRO A 45 6.87 15.96 -2.53
C PRO A 45 8.06 15.02 -2.75
N LEU A 46 9.18 15.24 -2.06
CA LEU A 46 10.36 14.37 -2.13
C LEU A 46 10.10 12.98 -1.53
N LEU A 47 9.22 12.88 -0.53
CA LEU A 47 8.82 11.62 0.08
C LEU A 47 7.75 10.86 -0.69
N LEU A 48 7.05 11.49 -1.66
CA LEU A 48 5.96 10.84 -2.40
C LEU A 48 6.32 9.47 -2.98
N PRO A 49 7.50 9.24 -3.58
CA PRO A 49 7.87 7.92 -4.08
C PRO A 49 7.95 6.87 -2.95
N VAL A 50 8.49 7.24 -1.80
CA VAL A 50 8.62 6.35 -0.64
C VAL A 50 7.24 6.07 -0.03
N VAL A 51 6.40 7.08 0.11
CA VAL A 51 5.03 6.94 0.58
C VAL A 51 4.21 6.07 -0.38
N ALA A 52 4.39 6.22 -1.69
CA ALA A 52 3.72 5.38 -2.68
C ALA A 52 4.09 3.90 -2.53
N VAL A 53 5.36 3.59 -2.24
CA VAL A 53 5.80 2.22 -1.94
C VAL A 53 5.16 1.71 -0.64
N ALA A 54 5.13 2.52 0.42
CA ALA A 54 4.47 2.15 1.68
C ALA A 54 2.98 1.83 1.48
N VAL A 55 2.29 2.68 0.70
CA VAL A 55 0.88 2.49 0.36
C VAL A 55 0.68 1.24 -0.48
N LEU A 56 1.54 0.98 -1.47
CA LEU A 56 1.49 -0.24 -2.30
C LEU A 56 1.56 -1.49 -1.43
N PHE A 57 2.53 -1.58 -0.52
CA PHE A 57 2.60 -2.69 0.42
C PHE A 57 1.37 -2.78 1.31
N GLY A 58 0.83 -1.65 1.77
CA GLY A 58 -0.42 -1.61 2.53
C GLY A 58 -1.61 -2.18 1.76
N VAL A 59 -1.72 -1.87 0.46
CA VAL A 59 -2.76 -2.42 -0.43
C VAL A 59 -2.58 -3.91 -0.62
N VAL A 60 -1.36 -4.37 -0.92
CA VAL A 60 -1.06 -5.80 -1.06
C VAL A 60 -1.42 -6.55 0.22
N TYR A 61 -0.96 -6.06 1.37
CA TYR A 61 -1.24 -6.69 2.67
C TYR A 61 -2.74 -6.79 2.93
N THR A 62 -3.48 -5.71 2.68
CA THR A 62 -4.93 -5.66 2.87
C THR A 62 -5.67 -6.57 1.90
N ALA A 63 -5.28 -6.60 0.63
CA ALA A 63 -5.93 -7.39 -0.41
C ALA A 63 -5.71 -8.91 -0.22
N THR A 64 -4.58 -9.29 0.36
CA THR A 64 -4.27 -10.69 0.71
C THR A 64 -4.83 -11.12 2.06
N ASP A 65 -5.38 -10.22 2.86
CA ASP A 65 -5.80 -10.53 4.23
C ASP A 65 -7.11 -11.32 4.26
N LEU A 66 -6.98 -12.60 4.60
CA LEU A 66 -8.11 -13.50 4.84
C LEU A 66 -8.70 -13.28 6.24
N GLY A 67 -7.84 -13.00 7.22
CA GLY A 67 -8.16 -13.10 8.64
C GLY A 67 -9.27 -12.17 9.10
N VAL A 68 -9.28 -10.91 8.67
CA VAL A 68 -10.28 -9.93 9.11
C VAL A 68 -11.69 -10.38 8.74
N VAL A 69 -11.94 -10.75 7.48
CA VAL A 69 -13.28 -11.16 7.03
C VAL A 69 -13.65 -12.51 7.64
N TYR A 70 -12.72 -13.47 7.65
CA TYR A 70 -12.97 -14.81 8.18
C TYR A 70 -13.34 -14.80 9.67
N ILE A 71 -12.59 -14.06 10.49
CA ILE A 71 -12.78 -14.04 11.95
C ILE A 71 -13.99 -13.19 12.34
N LEU A 72 -14.17 -12.02 11.73
CA LEU A 72 -15.19 -11.06 12.18
C LEU A 72 -16.57 -11.33 11.60
N THR A 73 -16.64 -11.86 10.38
CA THR A 73 -17.92 -11.97 9.64
C THR A 73 -18.19 -13.37 9.09
N GLY A 74 -17.15 -14.18 8.89
CA GLY A 74 -17.27 -15.46 8.20
C GLY A 74 -17.85 -15.38 6.78
N GLY A 75 -17.92 -14.17 6.18
CA GLY A 75 -18.59 -13.93 4.90
C GLY A 75 -20.02 -13.36 5.00
N GLY A 76 -20.58 -13.17 6.20
CA GLY A 76 -21.95 -12.69 6.37
C GLY A 76 -22.15 -11.16 6.23
N PRO A 77 -23.42 -10.69 6.18
CA PRO A 77 -24.65 -11.48 6.01
C PRO A 77 -24.81 -11.98 4.57
N ALA A 78 -25.42 -13.16 4.38
CA ALA A 78 -25.71 -13.75 3.06
C ALA A 78 -24.51 -13.83 2.08
N ASN A 79 -23.31 -14.15 2.56
CA ASN A 79 -22.10 -14.27 1.73
C ASN A 79 -21.64 -12.97 1.02
N THR A 80 -22.10 -11.78 1.46
CA THR A 80 -21.82 -10.52 0.76
C THR A 80 -20.48 -9.86 1.12
N THR A 81 -19.79 -10.34 2.16
CA THR A 81 -18.52 -9.74 2.61
C THR A 81 -17.29 -10.53 2.16
N HIS A 82 -17.46 -11.57 1.36
CA HIS A 82 -16.34 -12.35 0.84
C HIS A 82 -15.41 -11.49 -0.03
N VAL A 83 -14.13 -11.58 0.31
CA VAL A 83 -13.01 -11.12 -0.51
C VAL A 83 -12.39 -12.33 -1.20
N LEU A 84 -11.61 -12.11 -2.26
CA LEU A 84 -10.99 -13.19 -3.04
C LEU A 84 -10.28 -14.26 -2.15
N PRO A 85 -9.49 -13.88 -1.12
CA PRO A 85 -8.89 -14.87 -0.21
C PRO A 85 -9.92 -15.70 0.58
N THR A 86 -11.00 -15.10 1.09
CA THR A 86 -11.99 -15.85 1.87
C THR A 86 -12.85 -16.74 0.98
N LEU A 87 -13.14 -16.32 -0.25
CA LEU A 87 -13.86 -17.13 -1.22
C LEU A 87 -13.01 -18.34 -1.67
N ALA A 88 -11.72 -18.13 -1.92
CA ALA A 88 -10.79 -19.21 -2.24
C ALA A 88 -10.71 -20.25 -1.11
N PHE A 89 -10.67 -19.79 0.14
CA PHE A 89 -10.67 -20.67 1.31
C PHE A 89 -11.99 -21.45 1.48
N GLN A 90 -13.13 -20.78 1.30
CA GLN A 90 -14.45 -21.41 1.40
C GLN A 90 -14.63 -22.48 0.31
N ARG A 91 -14.31 -22.19 -0.95
CA ARG A 91 -14.46 -23.14 -2.07
C ARG A 91 -13.41 -24.25 -2.02
N GLY A 92 -12.16 -23.88 -1.72
CA GLY A 92 -11.02 -24.79 -1.70
C GLY A 92 -11.03 -25.76 -0.53
N ILE A 93 -11.01 -25.20 0.68
CA ILE A 93 -10.81 -25.99 1.90
C ILE A 93 -12.16 -26.49 2.43
N GLN A 94 -13.13 -25.59 2.64
CA GLN A 94 -14.43 -25.98 3.22
C GLN A 94 -15.30 -26.74 2.22
N GLY A 95 -15.24 -26.38 0.93
CA GLY A 95 -15.94 -27.04 -0.16
C GLY A 95 -15.23 -28.26 -0.74
N ALA A 96 -14.03 -28.60 -0.24
CA ALA A 96 -13.17 -29.69 -0.72
C ALA A 96 -12.79 -29.63 -2.22
N ASP A 97 -12.97 -28.49 -2.89
CA ASP A 97 -12.57 -28.27 -4.28
C ASP A 97 -11.31 -27.41 -4.36
N LEU A 98 -10.17 -28.04 -4.06
CA LEU A 98 -8.86 -27.39 -4.07
C LEU A 98 -8.52 -26.74 -5.42
N GLY A 99 -9.00 -27.31 -6.52
CA GLY A 99 -8.76 -26.77 -7.87
C GLY A 99 -9.45 -25.42 -8.05
N GLN A 100 -10.72 -25.34 -7.68
CA GLN A 100 -11.47 -24.09 -7.74
C GLN A 100 -10.92 -23.05 -6.76
N GLY A 101 -10.57 -23.45 -5.54
CA GLY A 101 -9.96 -22.56 -4.55
C GLY A 101 -8.63 -21.97 -5.03
N ALA A 102 -7.76 -22.80 -5.60
CA ALA A 102 -6.48 -22.37 -6.15
C ALA A 102 -6.65 -21.41 -7.34
N ALA A 103 -7.58 -21.70 -8.26
CA ALA A 103 -7.88 -20.82 -9.39
C ALA A 103 -8.29 -19.41 -8.91
N ILE A 104 -9.19 -19.32 -7.92
CA ILE A 104 -9.63 -18.04 -7.35
C ILE A 104 -8.48 -17.30 -6.68
N ALA A 105 -7.61 -17.99 -5.94
CA ALA A 105 -6.44 -17.38 -5.31
C ALA A 105 -5.44 -16.82 -6.34
N VAL A 106 -5.20 -17.56 -7.44
CA VAL A 106 -4.29 -17.13 -8.51
C VAL A 106 -4.79 -15.88 -9.22
N PHE A 107 -6.11 -15.69 -9.35
CA PHE A 107 -6.70 -14.46 -9.91
C PHE A 107 -6.35 -13.19 -9.11
N LEU A 108 -5.92 -13.31 -7.85
CA LEU A 108 -5.46 -12.18 -7.06
C LEU A 108 -4.16 -11.59 -7.60
N LEU A 109 -3.30 -12.42 -8.20
CA LEU A 109 -1.98 -12.02 -8.72
C LEU A 109 -2.09 -10.97 -9.84
N PRO A 110 -2.81 -11.19 -10.95
CA PRO A 110 -2.91 -10.18 -12.01
C PRO A 110 -3.54 -8.88 -11.50
N PHE A 111 -4.50 -8.95 -10.57
CA PHE A 111 -5.07 -7.76 -9.95
C PHE A 111 -4.01 -6.95 -9.19
N LEU A 112 -3.22 -7.60 -8.34
CA LEU A 112 -2.14 -6.93 -7.60
C LEU A 112 -1.05 -6.37 -8.52
N VAL A 113 -0.70 -7.08 -9.59
CA VAL A 113 0.27 -6.61 -10.58
C VAL A 113 -0.22 -5.34 -11.27
N VAL A 114 -1.50 -5.28 -11.68
CA VAL A 114 -2.08 -4.08 -12.30
C VAL A 114 -2.04 -2.89 -11.33
N VAL A 115 -2.42 -3.10 -10.07
CA VAL A 115 -2.37 -2.06 -9.03
C VAL A 115 -0.95 -1.58 -8.79
N ALA A 116 0.02 -2.49 -8.70
CA ALA A 116 1.43 -2.17 -8.53
C ALA A 116 1.97 -1.34 -9.69
N ILE A 117 1.70 -1.73 -10.93
CA ILE A 117 2.12 -1.00 -12.13
C ILE A 117 1.51 0.41 -12.13
N LEU A 118 0.22 0.54 -11.82
CA LEU A 118 -0.45 1.83 -11.78
C LEU A 118 0.16 2.77 -10.72
N MET A 119 0.37 2.27 -9.50
CA MET A 119 0.96 3.06 -8.41
C MET A 119 2.41 3.47 -8.69
N LEU A 120 3.23 2.55 -9.22
CA LEU A 120 4.61 2.84 -9.56
C LEU A 120 4.73 3.84 -10.73
N ARG A 121 3.82 3.79 -11.70
CA ARG A 121 3.77 4.79 -12.78
C ARG A 121 3.42 6.17 -12.25
N LEU A 122 2.42 6.28 -11.37
CA LEU A 122 2.06 7.54 -10.71
C LEU A 122 3.24 8.11 -9.92
N ALA A 123 3.96 7.27 -9.16
CA ALA A 123 5.13 7.69 -8.38
C ALA A 123 6.30 8.17 -9.25
N ARG A 124 6.52 7.56 -10.42
CA ARG A 124 7.57 7.96 -11.36
C ARG A 124 7.32 9.31 -12.04
N HIS A 125 6.06 9.71 -12.26
CA HIS A 125 5.78 11.00 -12.89
C HIS A 125 6.22 12.19 -12.02
N THR A 126 6.30 12.01 -10.69
CA THR A 126 6.85 13.01 -9.78
C THR A 126 8.38 13.16 -9.85
N GLU A 127 9.10 12.15 -10.33
CA GLU A 127 10.57 12.22 -10.53
C GLU A 127 10.96 13.00 -11.80
N VAL A 128 10.15 12.93 -12.85
CA VAL A 128 10.48 13.50 -14.18
C VAL A 128 10.07 14.97 -14.32
N GLY A 129 9.22 15.49 -13.42
CA GLY A 129 8.78 16.89 -13.44
C GLY A 129 9.81 17.90 -12.91
N ASN A 130 11.02 17.46 -12.52
CA ASN A 130 12.06 18.31 -11.90
C ASN A 130 13.41 18.27 -12.63
N THR A 131 13.41 17.98 -13.94
CA THR A 131 14.56 18.23 -14.83
C THR A 131 14.24 19.34 -15.83
#